data_AF-A0A4W5NR16-F1
#
_entry.id   AF-A0A4W5NR16-F1
#
_cell.length_a   1.000
_cell.length_b   1.000
_cell.length_c   1.000
_cell.angle_alpha   90.00
_cell.angle_beta   90.00
_cell.angle_gamma   90.00
#
_symmetry.space_group_name_H-M   'P 1'
#
loop_
_entity.id
_entity.type
_entity.pdbx_description
1 polymer ?
#
loop_
_entity_poly.entity_id
_entity_poly.type
_entity_poly.pdbx_seq_one_letter_code
_entity_poly.pdbx_strand_id
1 'polypeptide(L)'
;MLHGASGIIMFSDPADYCAQGVQPYPDGWNLPGGGAQRGNVLNLNGAGDPLTPGYPAKEYTYRYNLEEGVGLPKIPVHPIGYHDAIQLLKNMGGDIPPNNWKGALNVSYRIGPGFTDSFSTQKVRMNIHTNNQVTRIYNVIGRLRGAVEPDRYVILGGHRDAWVFGGIDPVSGAAVVHESVRSAGKLLRKGWRPRRTIVFASWDAEEFGLLGSTEWAEENAKVLQERAVAYINADSAIEGEFVCVCVCVCGGGCYMISKLGSGSDFEAYFIRLGIAAGRARYTKNRKTERYSSYPVYHSVYETFELVERFYDPSFQKLRAVAQVRGGLIFLLADSQLLPLDASQYAGSLTKYAHTIAQLGQKHTDSLVKYGVSFDSLFSAVENFTVAARDFHERLNTLDRTDPIQVRMVNDQLMYLERAFVDPLGLPGRPFYRHVIFAPSSHNKYAGESFPGIYDALFDIERTANPKQMWDEVKRQISIAAFTVHAAAMTLTPPA
;
A
#
# COMPACT_ATOMS: atom_id res chain seq x y z
N MET A 1 -15.85 -17.59 -11.62
CA MET A 1 -15.82 -17.97 -10.19
C MET A 1 -14.69 -18.98 -10.05
N LEU A 2 -13.70 -18.75 -9.17
CA LEU A 2 -12.50 -19.60 -9.13
C LEU A 2 -12.76 -21.01 -8.57
N HIS A 3 -13.67 -21.13 -7.59
CA HIS A 3 -13.95 -22.41 -6.90
C HIS A 3 -15.45 -22.68 -6.65
N GLY A 4 -16.36 -21.93 -7.27
CA GLY A 4 -17.81 -22.22 -7.24
C GLY A 4 -18.55 -21.95 -5.92
N ALA A 5 -17.99 -21.20 -4.97
CA ALA A 5 -18.66 -20.84 -3.71
C ALA A 5 -19.93 -20.01 -3.95
N SER A 6 -21.00 -20.26 -3.18
CA SER A 6 -22.27 -19.49 -3.28
C SER A 6 -22.33 -18.27 -2.36
N GLY A 7 -21.40 -18.16 -1.41
CA GLY A 7 -21.30 -17.07 -0.45
C GLY A 7 -20.07 -17.28 0.44
N ILE A 8 -19.61 -16.21 1.09
CA ILE A 8 -18.43 -16.24 1.97
C ILE A 8 -18.79 -15.65 3.33
N ILE A 9 -18.46 -16.39 4.39
CA ILE A 9 -18.48 -15.87 5.76
C ILE A 9 -17.03 -15.60 6.15
N MET A 10 -16.76 -14.38 6.61
CA MET A 10 -15.45 -13.99 7.13
C MET A 10 -15.56 -13.85 8.65
N PHE A 11 -14.54 -14.25 9.40
CA PHE A 11 -14.51 -14.04 10.85
C PHE A 11 -13.08 -13.80 11.33
N SER A 12 -12.95 -13.14 12.48
CA SER A 12 -11.66 -12.81 13.09
C SER A 12 -11.29 -13.87 14.14
N ASP A 13 -10.49 -14.86 13.76
CA ASP A 13 -10.04 -15.90 14.68
C ASP A 13 -9.12 -15.30 15.77
N PRO A 14 -9.28 -15.67 17.06
CA PRO A 14 -8.40 -15.20 18.12
C PRO A 14 -6.91 -15.53 17.91
N ALA A 15 -6.57 -16.55 17.11
CA ALA A 15 -5.18 -16.82 16.75
C ALA A 15 -4.52 -15.66 15.99
N ASP A 16 -5.30 -14.96 15.17
CA ASP A 16 -4.83 -13.91 14.28
C ASP A 16 -5.15 -12.50 14.79
N TYR A 17 -6.11 -12.37 15.72
CA TYR A 17 -6.64 -11.08 16.17
C TYR A 17 -6.66 -10.89 17.69
N CYS A 18 -6.14 -11.82 18.49
CA CYS A 18 -6.01 -11.63 19.95
C CYS A 18 -4.57 -11.81 20.41
N ALA A 19 -4.07 -10.83 21.17
CA ALA A 19 -2.81 -10.94 21.87
C ALA A 19 -2.93 -11.85 23.09
N GLN A 20 -1.91 -12.68 23.32
CA GLN A 20 -1.90 -13.63 24.43
C GLN A 20 -1.83 -12.90 25.78
N GLY A 21 -2.69 -13.27 26.73
CA GLY A 21 -2.69 -12.71 28.09
C GLY A 21 -3.33 -11.33 28.24
N VAL A 22 -3.98 -10.81 27.19
CA VAL A 22 -4.64 -9.50 27.21
C VAL A 22 -6.15 -9.67 27.28
N GLN A 23 -6.82 -8.87 28.11
CA GLN A 23 -8.28 -8.89 28.24
C GLN A 23 -8.96 -8.25 27.02
N PRO A 24 -10.17 -8.70 26.64
CA PRO A 24 -10.95 -8.02 25.62
C PRO A 24 -11.37 -6.63 26.09
N TYR A 25 -11.66 -5.74 25.14
CA TYR A 25 -12.26 -4.44 25.42
C TYR A 25 -13.58 -4.60 26.20
N PRO A 26 -13.87 -3.78 27.25
CA PRO A 26 -13.23 -2.50 27.63
C PRO A 26 -12.10 -2.57 28.66
N ASP A 27 -11.80 -3.76 29.20
CA ASP A 27 -10.81 -3.93 30.27
C ASP A 27 -9.39 -4.19 29.73
N GLY A 28 -9.29 -4.53 28.45
CA GLY A 28 -8.03 -4.52 27.70
C GLY A 28 -8.24 -4.11 26.23
N TRP A 29 -7.26 -4.41 25.38
CA TRP A 29 -7.24 -3.99 23.99
C TRP A 29 -7.47 -5.14 22.99
N ASN A 30 -7.81 -6.34 23.47
CA ASN A 30 -8.17 -7.46 22.59
C ASN A 30 -9.58 -7.30 22.01
N LEU A 31 -9.79 -7.96 20.86
CA LEU A 31 -11.10 -8.05 20.21
C LEU A 31 -12.09 -8.81 21.10
N PRO A 32 -13.23 -8.21 21.47
CA PRO A 32 -14.32 -8.94 22.11
C PRO A 32 -14.97 -9.93 21.13
N GLY A 33 -15.55 -11.03 21.62
CA GLY A 33 -16.04 -12.11 20.76
C GLY A 33 -17.26 -11.82 19.91
N GLY A 34 -18.01 -10.77 20.24
CA GLY A 34 -19.04 -10.22 19.35
C GLY A 34 -18.51 -9.21 18.33
N GLY A 35 -17.21 -8.88 18.36
CA GLY A 35 -16.59 -7.94 17.44
C GLY A 35 -16.39 -8.55 16.06
N ALA A 36 -17.03 -7.95 15.06
CA ALA A 36 -16.83 -8.27 13.65
C ALA A 36 -16.02 -7.15 12.97
N GLN A 37 -15.04 -7.56 12.16
CA GLN A 37 -14.21 -6.66 11.36
C GLN A 37 -14.97 -6.25 10.09
N ARG A 38 -15.16 -4.94 9.89
CA ARG A 38 -15.67 -4.39 8.61
C ARG A 38 -14.55 -4.30 7.58
N GLY A 39 -14.91 -4.04 6.34
CA GLY A 39 -13.96 -3.90 5.25
C GLY A 39 -14.66 -4.07 3.91
N ASN A 40 -14.22 -3.32 2.91
CA ASN A 40 -14.68 -3.55 1.55
C ASN A 40 -14.07 -4.86 1.03
N VAL A 41 -14.77 -5.49 0.09
CA VAL A 41 -14.34 -6.75 -0.56
C VAL A 41 -14.13 -6.53 -2.06
N LEU A 42 -13.81 -5.29 -2.45
CA LEU A 42 -13.62 -4.94 -3.85
C LEU A 42 -12.27 -5.47 -4.36
N ASN A 43 -12.27 -5.86 -5.63
CA ASN A 43 -11.07 -6.25 -6.35
C ASN A 43 -10.68 -5.20 -7.41
N LEU A 44 -10.32 -3.98 -6.97
CA LEU A 44 -10.11 -2.82 -7.85
C LEU A 44 -8.83 -2.86 -8.69
N ASN A 45 -7.74 -3.42 -8.15
CA ASN A 45 -6.41 -3.39 -8.79
C ASN A 45 -5.98 -1.98 -9.24
N GLY A 46 -6.17 -0.98 -8.37
CA GLY A 46 -5.78 0.42 -8.60
C GLY A 46 -6.76 1.26 -9.45
N ALA A 47 -7.97 0.75 -9.71
CA ALA A 47 -8.93 1.40 -10.60
C ALA A 47 -9.54 2.71 -10.08
N GLY A 48 -9.65 2.90 -8.77
CA GLY A 48 -10.44 4.00 -8.19
C GLY A 48 -11.92 3.64 -8.08
N ASP A 49 -12.82 4.59 -8.35
CA ASP A 49 -14.26 4.35 -8.39
C ASP A 49 -14.59 3.18 -9.35
N PRO A 50 -15.30 2.13 -8.88
CA PRO A 50 -15.74 1.01 -9.73
C PRO A 50 -16.42 1.43 -11.04
N LEU A 51 -17.02 2.62 -11.08
CA LEU A 51 -17.83 3.08 -12.22
C LEU A 51 -17.08 4.01 -13.17
N THR A 52 -15.94 4.58 -12.78
CA THR A 52 -15.17 5.54 -13.59
C THR A 52 -13.68 5.20 -13.71
N PRO A 53 -13.30 3.94 -13.99
CA PRO A 53 -11.90 3.53 -13.99
C PRO A 53 -11.10 4.33 -15.04
N GLY A 54 -10.11 5.11 -14.59
CA GLY A 54 -9.26 5.90 -15.48
C GLY A 54 -9.61 7.39 -15.57
N TYR A 55 -10.78 7.80 -15.09
CA TYR A 55 -11.29 9.16 -15.23
C TYR A 55 -11.98 9.64 -13.96
N PRO A 56 -11.78 10.90 -13.54
CA PRO A 56 -12.33 11.38 -12.29
C PRO A 56 -13.87 11.36 -12.28
N ALA A 57 -14.48 10.93 -11.19
CA ALA A 57 -15.92 10.81 -10.94
C ALA A 57 -16.64 12.17 -10.80
N LYS A 58 -16.55 13.03 -11.81
CA LYS A 58 -17.26 14.33 -11.90
C LYS A 58 -18.74 14.14 -12.20
N GLU A 59 -19.50 15.23 -12.09
CA GLU A 59 -20.94 15.24 -12.33
C GLU A 59 -21.28 14.86 -13.78
N TYR A 60 -20.43 15.27 -14.73
CA TYR A 60 -20.57 14.98 -16.16
C TYR A 60 -19.91 13.66 -16.61
N THR A 61 -19.19 12.97 -15.73
CA THR A 61 -18.44 11.76 -16.10
C THR A 61 -19.39 10.61 -16.40
N TYR A 62 -19.15 9.93 -17.52
CA TYR A 62 -19.83 8.69 -17.84
C TYR A 62 -19.52 7.63 -16.78
N ARG A 63 -20.55 6.95 -16.28
CA ARG A 63 -20.44 5.88 -15.29
C ARG A 63 -20.88 4.57 -15.91
N TYR A 64 -20.17 3.50 -15.59
CA TYR A 64 -20.64 2.14 -15.87
C TYR A 64 -21.96 1.87 -15.14
N ASN A 65 -22.69 0.86 -15.63
CA ASN A 65 -23.86 0.36 -14.91
C ASN A 65 -23.41 -0.19 -13.55
N LEU A 66 -24.26 -0.04 -12.52
CA LEU A 66 -23.94 -0.44 -11.15
C LEU A 66 -23.56 -1.93 -11.03
N GLU A 67 -24.11 -2.79 -11.88
CA GLU A 67 -23.83 -4.23 -11.90
C GLU A 67 -22.51 -4.59 -12.61
N GLU A 68 -21.98 -3.66 -13.41
CA GLU A 68 -20.77 -3.83 -14.23
C GLU A 68 -19.55 -3.14 -13.60
N GLY A 69 -19.70 -2.59 -12.39
CA GLY A 69 -18.62 -1.92 -11.67
C GLY A 69 -17.38 -2.81 -11.49
N VAL A 70 -16.21 -2.21 -11.67
CA VAL A 70 -14.92 -2.92 -11.57
C VAL A 70 -14.76 -3.52 -10.18
N GLY A 71 -14.36 -4.79 -10.14
CA GLY A 71 -13.98 -5.45 -8.90
C GLY A 71 -15.13 -5.80 -7.95
N LEU A 72 -16.40 -5.65 -8.35
CA LEU A 72 -17.55 -6.04 -7.53
C LEU A 72 -17.59 -7.57 -7.30
N PRO A 73 -17.83 -8.04 -6.06
CA PRO A 73 -18.01 -9.46 -5.80
C PRO A 73 -19.31 -9.96 -6.43
N LYS A 74 -19.27 -11.17 -7.01
CA LYS A 74 -20.44 -11.82 -7.63
C LYS A 74 -21.22 -12.73 -6.70
N ILE A 75 -20.84 -12.77 -5.42
CA ILE A 75 -21.44 -13.61 -4.38
C ILE A 75 -21.55 -12.81 -3.07
N PRO A 76 -22.51 -13.13 -2.20
CA PRO A 76 -22.66 -12.50 -0.90
C PRO A 76 -21.44 -12.75 0.00
N VAL A 77 -21.00 -11.70 0.71
CA VAL A 77 -19.92 -11.78 1.71
C VAL A 77 -20.37 -11.09 3.00
N HIS A 78 -20.15 -11.72 4.15
CA HIS A 78 -20.51 -11.12 5.44
C HIS A 78 -19.50 -11.44 6.54
N PRO A 79 -19.04 -10.44 7.32
CA PRO A 79 -18.21 -10.67 8.48
C PRO A 79 -19.04 -11.03 9.73
N ILE A 80 -18.51 -11.91 10.59
CA ILE A 80 -19.09 -12.27 11.89
C ILE A 80 -18.03 -12.23 13.00
N GLY A 81 -18.47 -12.08 14.25
CA GLY A 81 -17.61 -12.22 15.42
C GLY A 81 -17.24 -13.68 15.68
N TYR A 82 -16.17 -13.91 16.44
CA TYR A 82 -15.71 -15.28 16.68
C TYR A 82 -16.63 -16.08 17.62
N HIS A 83 -17.47 -15.44 18.45
CA HIS A 83 -18.53 -16.14 19.19
C HIS A 83 -19.55 -16.80 18.28
N ASP A 84 -19.94 -16.12 17.19
CA ASP A 84 -20.86 -16.65 16.19
C ASP A 84 -20.16 -17.70 15.31
N ALA A 85 -18.88 -17.48 14.98
CA ALA A 85 -18.07 -18.44 14.25
C ALA A 85 -17.97 -19.79 14.99
N ILE A 86 -17.85 -19.79 16.33
CA ILE A 86 -17.90 -21.01 17.13
C ILE A 86 -19.21 -21.78 16.90
N GLN A 87 -20.36 -21.08 16.80
CA GLN A 87 -21.64 -21.76 16.59
C GLN A 87 -21.72 -22.48 15.24
N LEU A 88 -21.04 -21.95 14.22
CA LEU A 88 -20.93 -22.59 12.91
C LEU A 88 -19.87 -23.71 12.90
N LEU A 89 -18.71 -23.47 13.52
CA LEU A 89 -17.56 -24.39 13.46
C LEU A 89 -17.68 -25.58 14.42
N LYS A 90 -18.39 -25.44 15.55
CA LYS A 90 -18.48 -26.49 16.58
C LYS A 90 -19.00 -27.84 16.05
N ASN A 91 -19.93 -27.79 15.10
CA ASN A 91 -20.59 -28.96 14.54
C ASN A 91 -20.15 -29.24 13.09
N MET A 92 -19.14 -28.54 12.58
CA MET A 92 -18.68 -28.73 11.20
C MET A 92 -18.21 -30.18 11.02
N GLY A 93 -18.72 -30.85 9.98
CA GLY A 93 -18.42 -32.24 9.66
C GLY A 93 -17.21 -32.38 8.74
N GLY A 94 -17.01 -33.56 8.16
CA GLY A 94 -15.95 -33.81 7.18
C GLY A 94 -14.55 -33.93 7.78
N ASP A 95 -13.54 -33.74 6.94
CA ASP A 95 -12.15 -34.09 7.25
C ASP A 95 -11.51 -33.17 8.31
N ILE A 96 -10.55 -33.74 9.05
CA ILE A 96 -9.74 -32.99 10.00
C ILE A 96 -8.77 -32.11 9.22
N PRO A 97 -8.62 -30.82 9.58
CA PRO A 97 -7.75 -29.92 8.84
C PRO A 97 -6.27 -30.22 9.10
N PRO A 98 -5.37 -29.85 8.17
CA PRO A 98 -3.95 -29.74 8.44
C PRO A 98 -3.67 -28.88 9.67
N ASN A 99 -2.60 -29.17 10.41
CA ASN A 99 -2.30 -28.47 11.67
C ASN A 99 -2.13 -26.95 11.52
N ASN A 100 -1.64 -26.49 10.36
CA ASN A 100 -1.44 -25.07 10.07
C ASN A 100 -2.75 -24.31 9.75
N TRP A 101 -3.91 -24.99 9.72
CA TRP A 101 -5.22 -24.37 9.51
C TRP A 101 -6.00 -24.17 10.81
N LYS A 102 -5.52 -24.74 11.93
CA LYS A 102 -6.18 -24.61 13.23
C LYS A 102 -5.89 -23.24 13.83
N GLY A 103 -6.94 -22.49 14.14
CA GLY A 103 -6.87 -21.26 14.94
C GLY A 103 -6.89 -21.54 16.44
N ALA A 104 -7.36 -20.57 17.23
CA ALA A 104 -7.34 -20.61 18.70
C ALA A 104 -8.72 -20.82 19.35
N LEU A 105 -9.75 -21.12 18.55
CA LEU A 105 -11.08 -21.47 19.05
C LEU A 105 -11.11 -22.92 19.58
N ASN A 106 -11.93 -23.15 20.59
CA ASN A 106 -12.17 -24.48 21.14
C ASN A 106 -13.15 -25.30 20.27
N VAL A 107 -12.77 -25.54 19.01
CA VAL A 107 -13.53 -26.31 18.01
C VAL A 107 -12.60 -27.21 17.19
N SER A 108 -13.17 -28.13 16.42
CA SER A 108 -12.38 -29.11 15.66
C SER A 108 -11.74 -28.56 14.37
N TYR A 109 -12.25 -27.43 13.86
CA TYR A 109 -11.87 -26.83 12.57
C TYR A 109 -12.02 -27.77 11.37
N ARG A 110 -12.91 -28.77 11.44
CA ARG A 110 -13.17 -29.67 10.31
C ARG A 110 -13.56 -28.90 9.05
N ILE A 111 -13.23 -29.44 7.88
CA ILE A 111 -13.29 -28.69 6.60
C ILE A 111 -14.67 -28.79 5.92
N GLY A 112 -15.53 -29.71 6.37
CA GLY A 112 -16.78 -30.04 5.69
C GLY A 112 -16.57 -31.03 4.54
N PRO A 113 -17.56 -31.18 3.64
CA PRO A 113 -18.81 -30.42 3.59
C PRO A 113 -19.82 -30.84 4.67
N GLY A 114 -20.73 -29.92 5.01
CA GLY A 114 -21.84 -30.18 5.93
C GLY A 114 -21.46 -30.20 7.40
N PHE A 115 -22.43 -30.59 8.23
CA PHE A 115 -22.26 -30.75 9.67
C PHE A 115 -22.15 -32.23 10.05
N THR A 116 -21.73 -32.51 11.29
CA THR A 116 -21.69 -33.86 11.86
C THR A 116 -23.06 -34.55 11.83
N ASP A 117 -23.09 -35.88 11.99
CA ASP A 117 -24.26 -36.72 11.70
C ASP A 117 -25.57 -36.25 12.35
N SER A 118 -25.51 -35.79 13.61
CA SER A 118 -26.67 -35.26 14.34
C SER A 118 -27.22 -33.93 13.82
N PHE A 119 -26.45 -33.23 12.97
CA PHE A 119 -26.78 -31.95 12.34
C PHE A 119 -26.74 -32.02 10.81
N SER A 120 -26.64 -33.21 10.22
CA SER A 120 -26.44 -33.43 8.78
C SER A 120 -27.48 -32.78 7.85
N THR A 121 -28.70 -32.54 8.35
CA THR A 121 -29.78 -31.86 7.59
C THR A 121 -29.73 -30.34 7.69
N GLN A 122 -28.94 -29.78 8.62
CA GLN A 122 -28.83 -28.34 8.80
C GLN A 122 -28.03 -27.69 7.69
N LYS A 123 -28.40 -26.46 7.35
CA LYS A 123 -27.75 -25.65 6.33
C LYS A 123 -27.56 -24.24 6.84
N VAL A 124 -26.48 -23.60 6.40
CA VAL A 124 -26.24 -22.18 6.63
C VAL A 124 -26.99 -21.39 5.56
N ARG A 125 -27.70 -20.33 5.98
CA ARG A 125 -28.38 -19.40 5.09
C ARG A 125 -27.83 -17.99 5.34
N MET A 126 -27.39 -17.33 4.27
CA MET A 126 -26.98 -15.92 4.30
C MET A 126 -28.12 -15.08 3.75
N ASN A 127 -28.54 -14.04 4.49
CA ASN A 127 -29.54 -13.08 4.05
C ASN A 127 -28.87 -11.69 4.03
N ILE A 128 -28.43 -11.24 2.85
CA ILE A 128 -27.72 -9.96 2.68
C ILE A 128 -28.57 -9.03 1.82
N HIS A 129 -28.88 -7.84 2.35
CA HIS A 129 -29.69 -6.82 1.70
C HIS A 129 -28.95 -5.47 1.70
N THR A 130 -27.75 -5.45 1.14
CA THR A 130 -26.94 -4.25 0.93
C THR A 130 -27.21 -3.64 -0.44
N ASN A 131 -27.24 -2.32 -0.55
CA ASN A 131 -27.48 -1.61 -1.81
C ASN A 131 -26.30 -0.69 -2.15
N ASN A 132 -25.82 -0.75 -3.39
CA ASN A 132 -24.79 0.14 -3.89
C ASN A 132 -25.44 1.45 -4.35
N GLN A 133 -24.90 2.59 -3.90
CA GLN A 133 -25.41 3.91 -4.27
C GLN A 133 -24.27 4.86 -4.63
N VAL A 134 -24.45 5.62 -5.71
CA VAL A 134 -23.55 6.72 -6.05
C VAL A 134 -23.70 7.80 -4.99
N THR A 135 -22.63 8.04 -4.23
CA THR A 135 -22.63 8.95 -3.09
C THR A 135 -21.56 10.01 -3.29
N ARG A 136 -21.87 11.26 -2.90
CA ARG A 136 -20.90 12.36 -2.96
C ARG A 136 -19.90 12.24 -1.82
N ILE A 137 -18.61 12.27 -2.16
CA ILE A 137 -17.49 12.28 -1.21
C ILE A 137 -16.75 13.62 -1.27
N TYR A 138 -16.04 13.98 -0.21
CA TYR A 138 -15.42 15.29 -0.02
C TYR A 138 -13.98 15.19 0.46
N ASN A 139 -13.04 15.38 -0.47
CA ASN A 139 -11.65 15.63 -0.11
C ASN A 139 -11.45 17.08 0.34
N VAL A 140 -10.61 17.31 1.36
CA VAL A 140 -10.17 18.65 1.77
C VAL A 140 -8.72 18.86 1.36
N ILE A 141 -8.46 19.86 0.53
CA ILE A 141 -7.12 20.15 -0.01
C ILE A 141 -6.65 21.54 0.42
N GLY A 142 -5.65 21.59 1.30
CA GLY A 142 -4.96 22.80 1.71
C GLY A 142 -3.65 22.98 0.94
N ARG A 143 -3.28 24.22 0.59
CA ARG A 143 -2.02 24.51 -0.12
C ARG A 143 -1.25 25.64 0.57
N LEU A 144 0.00 25.37 0.91
CA LEU A 144 0.98 26.36 1.32
C LEU A 144 1.93 26.62 0.16
N ARG A 145 1.69 27.69 -0.60
CA ARG A 145 2.43 28.00 -1.83
C ARG A 145 3.92 28.19 -1.55
N GLY A 146 4.77 27.55 -2.34
CA GLY A 146 6.23 27.70 -2.29
C GLY A 146 6.70 29.12 -2.64
N ALA A 147 7.85 29.52 -2.10
CA ALA A 147 8.46 30.83 -2.34
C ALA A 147 9.37 30.85 -3.57
N VAL A 148 10.02 29.74 -3.91
CA VAL A 148 11.01 29.66 -5.00
C VAL A 148 10.54 28.73 -6.13
N GLU A 149 10.06 27.54 -5.78
CA GLU A 149 9.58 26.51 -6.72
C GLU A 149 8.09 26.22 -6.44
N PRO A 150 7.19 27.19 -6.66
CA PRO A 150 5.76 27.01 -6.37
C PRO A 150 5.11 25.93 -7.22
N ASP A 151 5.76 25.51 -8.31
CA ASP A 151 5.38 24.45 -9.24
C ASP A 151 5.95 23.07 -8.87
N ARG A 152 6.56 22.91 -7.69
CA ARG A 152 6.99 21.62 -7.13
C ARG A 152 6.17 21.32 -5.88
N TYR A 153 5.58 20.13 -5.78
CA TYR A 153 4.60 19.78 -4.75
C TYR A 153 5.11 18.68 -3.83
N VAL A 154 5.08 18.94 -2.53
CA VAL A 154 5.29 17.91 -1.49
C VAL A 154 3.96 17.69 -0.80
N ILE A 155 3.44 16.46 -0.85
CA ILE A 155 2.08 16.15 -0.43
C ILE A 155 2.11 15.40 0.90
N LEU A 156 1.36 15.87 1.90
CA LEU A 156 1.03 15.14 3.13
C LEU A 156 -0.46 14.80 3.08
N GLY A 157 -0.79 13.53 2.91
CA GLY A 157 -2.17 13.08 2.71
C GLY A 157 -2.53 11.88 3.57
N GLY A 158 -3.75 11.84 4.08
CA GLY A 158 -4.32 10.67 4.76
C GLY A 158 -5.85 10.79 4.80
N HIS A 159 -6.54 9.65 4.82
CA HIS A 159 -8.00 9.64 4.87
C HIS A 159 -8.57 10.09 6.21
N ARG A 160 -9.89 10.32 6.20
CA ARG A 160 -10.67 10.85 7.31
C ARG A 160 -11.92 10.03 7.55
N ASP A 161 -12.47 9.39 6.53
CA ASP A 161 -13.55 8.43 6.69
C ASP A 161 -13.07 7.22 7.49
N ALA A 162 -13.95 6.71 8.34
CA ALA A 162 -13.74 5.55 9.18
C ALA A 162 -14.96 4.64 9.11
N TRP A 163 -14.78 3.34 9.36
CA TRP A 163 -15.90 2.41 9.45
C TRP A 163 -16.90 2.72 10.59
N VAL A 164 -16.40 3.22 11.73
CA VAL A 164 -17.21 3.56 12.90
C VAL A 164 -16.72 4.86 13.54
N PHE A 165 -15.82 4.78 14.53
CA PHE A 165 -15.23 5.94 15.19
C PHE A 165 -13.80 6.20 14.69
N GLY A 166 -13.08 5.13 14.34
CA GLY A 166 -11.74 5.21 13.76
C GLY A 166 -10.67 5.72 14.72
N GLY A 167 -10.75 5.37 16.00
CA GLY A 167 -9.83 5.87 17.02
C GLY A 167 -8.35 5.73 16.63
N ILE A 168 -7.99 4.65 15.92
CA ILE A 168 -6.68 4.47 15.31
C ILE A 168 -6.73 4.85 13.83
N ASP A 169 -7.54 4.14 13.06
CA ASP A 169 -7.72 4.17 11.62
C ASP A 169 -8.99 4.95 11.23
N PRO A 170 -8.87 6.17 10.68
CA PRO A 170 -7.64 6.93 10.44
C PRO A 170 -7.37 8.03 11.47
N VAL A 171 -8.22 8.21 12.48
CA VAL A 171 -8.28 9.48 13.22
C VAL A 171 -6.97 9.79 13.96
N SER A 172 -6.21 8.77 14.38
CA SER A 172 -4.87 8.96 14.94
C SER A 172 -3.90 9.62 13.94
N GLY A 173 -4.00 9.26 12.66
CA GLY A 173 -3.26 9.86 11.56
C GLY A 173 -3.76 11.24 11.18
N ALA A 174 -5.07 11.42 11.08
CA ALA A 174 -5.69 12.71 10.78
C ALA A 174 -5.33 13.78 11.85
N ALA A 175 -5.31 13.41 13.13
CA ALA A 175 -4.86 14.29 14.21
C ALA A 175 -3.40 14.75 14.01
N VAL A 176 -2.52 13.84 13.58
CA VAL A 176 -1.13 14.15 13.26
C VAL A 176 -1.02 15.11 12.07
N VAL A 177 -1.83 14.93 11.01
CA VAL A 177 -1.90 15.87 9.89
C VAL A 177 -2.34 17.25 10.35
N HIS A 178 -3.40 17.33 11.15
CA HIS A 178 -3.92 18.59 11.69
C HIS A 178 -2.87 19.36 12.51
N GLU A 179 -2.13 18.67 13.39
CA GLU A 179 -1.07 19.29 14.18
C GLU A 179 0.10 19.76 13.30
N SER A 180 0.44 19.00 12.25
CA SER A 180 1.45 19.38 11.25
C SER A 180 1.05 20.65 10.49
N VAL A 181 -0.21 20.74 10.04
CA VAL A 181 -0.78 21.95 9.41
C VAL A 181 -0.76 23.13 10.39
N ARG A 182 -1.15 22.93 11.65
CA ARG A 182 -1.14 23.97 12.68
C ARG A 182 0.29 24.49 12.93
N SER A 183 1.28 23.60 12.94
CA SER A 183 2.69 23.97 13.10
C SER A 183 3.21 24.78 11.91
N ALA A 184 2.98 24.30 10.68
CA ALA A 184 3.33 25.03 9.45
C ALA A 184 2.65 26.41 9.38
N GLY A 185 1.39 26.51 9.78
CA GLY A 185 0.66 27.79 9.86
C GLY A 185 1.25 28.76 10.89
N LYS A 186 1.81 28.27 12.01
CA LYS A 186 2.54 29.12 12.97
C LYS A 186 3.84 29.66 12.36
N LEU A 187 4.58 28.84 11.60
CA LEU A 187 5.79 29.29 10.90
C LEU A 187 5.45 30.32 9.82
N LEU A 188 4.37 30.10 9.05
CA LEU A 188 3.89 31.05 8.06
C LEU A 188 3.59 32.42 8.65
N ARG A 189 2.91 32.48 9.80
CA ARG A 189 2.63 33.75 10.50
C ARG A 189 3.88 34.48 10.99
N LYS A 190 5.00 33.78 11.13
CA LYS A 190 6.32 34.37 11.46
C LYS A 190 7.11 34.78 10.20
N GLY A 191 6.54 34.65 9.01
CA GLY A 191 7.16 35.04 7.74
C GLY A 191 7.89 33.91 7.00
N TRP A 192 7.95 32.69 7.55
CA TRP A 192 8.53 31.56 6.83
C TRP A 192 7.61 31.11 5.68
N ARG A 193 8.21 30.79 4.53
CA ARG A 193 7.53 30.10 3.43
C ARG A 193 8.45 29.01 2.90
N PRO A 194 7.92 27.80 2.62
CA PRO A 194 8.74 26.71 2.10
C PRO A 194 9.27 27.05 0.70
N ARG A 195 10.43 26.51 0.33
CA ARG A 195 10.96 26.61 -1.05
C ARG A 195 9.94 26.10 -2.07
N ARG A 196 9.38 24.91 -1.83
CA ARG A 196 8.38 24.20 -2.67
C ARG A 196 6.98 24.31 -2.08
N THR A 197 5.95 24.09 -2.88
CA THR A 197 4.56 24.09 -2.38
C THR A 197 4.29 22.84 -1.54
N ILE A 198 3.75 23.01 -0.34
CA ILE A 198 3.23 21.91 0.47
C ILE A 198 1.73 21.78 0.22
N VAL A 199 1.27 20.56 -0.09
CA VAL A 199 -0.14 20.22 -0.24
C VAL A 199 -0.55 19.32 0.92
N PHE A 200 -1.58 19.72 1.65
CA PHE A 200 -2.19 18.91 2.69
C PHE A 200 -3.50 18.35 2.16
N ALA A 201 -3.71 17.05 2.32
CA ALA A 201 -4.91 16.39 1.84
C ALA A 201 -5.55 15.56 2.95
N SER A 202 -6.87 15.71 3.09
CA SER A 202 -7.71 14.85 3.92
C SER A 202 -8.67 14.11 3.00
N TRP A 203 -8.33 12.86 2.73
CA TRP A 203 -9.05 12.00 1.78
C TRP A 203 -10.35 11.47 2.38
N ASP A 204 -11.28 11.12 1.51
CA ASP A 204 -12.57 10.54 1.86
C ASP A 204 -12.79 9.24 1.07
N ALA A 205 -13.66 8.37 1.56
CA ALA A 205 -13.94 7.05 1.00
C ALA A 205 -12.69 6.18 0.72
N GLU A 206 -11.67 6.25 1.56
CA GLU A 206 -10.53 5.32 1.51
C GLU A 206 -11.00 3.90 1.85
N GLU A 207 -11.88 3.76 2.84
CA GLU A 207 -12.35 2.48 3.34
C GLU A 207 -13.20 1.71 2.32
N PHE A 208 -13.65 2.43 1.29
CA PHE A 208 -14.41 1.95 0.15
C PHE A 208 -13.53 1.66 -1.08
N GLY A 209 -12.21 1.67 -0.93
CA GLY A 209 -11.25 1.30 -1.98
C GLY A 209 -10.37 2.44 -2.47
N LEU A 210 -9.87 3.28 -1.57
CA LEU A 210 -8.97 4.41 -1.89
C LEU A 210 -9.63 5.44 -2.82
N LEU A 211 -10.95 5.61 -2.74
CA LEU A 211 -11.71 6.30 -3.78
C LEU A 211 -11.32 7.78 -3.85
N GLY A 212 -11.41 8.52 -2.75
CA GLY A 212 -11.15 9.96 -2.76
C GLY A 212 -9.73 10.32 -3.20
N SER A 213 -8.72 9.61 -2.71
CA SER A 213 -7.32 9.85 -3.11
C SER A 213 -7.06 9.48 -4.57
N THR A 214 -7.64 8.37 -5.04
CA THR A 214 -7.48 7.91 -6.44
C THR A 214 -8.18 8.85 -7.42
N GLU A 215 -9.44 9.21 -7.18
CA GLU A 215 -10.20 10.11 -8.07
C GLU A 215 -9.54 11.49 -8.18
N TRP A 216 -8.97 12.00 -7.08
CA TRP A 216 -8.22 13.25 -7.12
C TRP A 216 -6.90 13.11 -7.89
N ALA A 217 -6.22 11.97 -7.75
CA ALA A 217 -5.01 11.67 -8.50
C ALA A 217 -5.29 11.53 -10.01
N GLU A 218 -6.44 10.97 -10.39
CA GLU A 218 -6.89 10.88 -11.79
C GLU A 218 -7.17 12.27 -12.38
N GLU A 219 -7.93 13.10 -11.66
CA GLU A 219 -8.22 14.47 -12.08
C GLU A 219 -6.93 15.29 -12.30
N ASN A 220 -5.96 15.13 -11.40
CA ASN A 220 -4.76 15.93 -11.37
C ASN A 220 -3.54 15.21 -11.97
N ALA A 221 -3.72 14.08 -12.65
CA ALA A 221 -2.63 13.19 -13.07
C ALA A 221 -1.54 13.93 -13.85
N LYS A 222 -1.94 14.79 -14.80
CA LYS A 222 -1.01 15.58 -15.62
C LYS A 222 -0.17 16.54 -14.79
N VAL A 223 -0.78 17.17 -13.78
CA VAL A 223 -0.06 18.11 -12.92
C VAL A 223 0.84 17.35 -11.94
N LEU A 224 0.33 16.27 -11.34
CA LEU A 224 1.06 15.49 -10.35
C LEU A 224 2.26 14.76 -10.95
N GLN A 225 2.12 14.18 -12.14
CA GLN A 225 3.22 13.52 -12.84
C GLN A 225 4.39 14.48 -13.06
N GLU A 226 4.10 15.74 -13.41
CA GLU A 226 5.11 16.75 -13.75
C GLU A 226 5.62 17.59 -12.57
N ARG A 227 4.93 17.58 -11.43
CA ARG A 227 5.19 18.53 -10.34
C ARG A 227 5.34 17.90 -8.96
N ALA A 228 4.80 16.71 -8.73
CA ALA A 228 4.87 16.08 -7.41
C ALA A 228 6.28 15.56 -7.13
N VAL A 229 6.91 16.11 -6.11
CA VAL A 229 8.20 15.65 -5.60
C VAL A 229 8.02 14.34 -4.85
N ALA A 230 7.12 14.32 -3.89
CA ALA A 230 6.86 13.16 -3.05
C ALA A 230 5.48 13.21 -2.39
N TYR A 231 4.97 12.03 -2.02
CA TYR A 231 3.75 11.83 -1.25
C TYR A 231 4.06 11.14 0.09
N ILE A 232 3.73 11.78 1.20
CA ILE A 232 3.85 11.19 2.53
C ILE A 232 2.45 10.84 3.04
N ASN A 233 2.22 9.55 3.23
CA ASN A 233 0.95 9.00 3.70
C ASN A 233 0.80 9.16 5.22
N ALA A 234 -0.41 9.51 5.65
CA ALA A 234 -0.73 9.86 7.01
C ALA A 234 -2.06 9.28 7.54
N ASP A 235 -2.34 8.04 7.16
CA ASP A 235 -3.25 7.10 7.86
C ASP A 235 -2.76 6.86 9.32
N SER A 236 -3.33 5.89 10.04
CA SER A 236 -2.95 5.31 11.32
C SER A 236 -1.51 5.62 11.76
N ALA A 237 -1.41 6.43 12.81
CA ALA A 237 -0.13 6.81 13.40
C ALA A 237 0.38 5.76 14.40
N ILE A 238 -0.51 4.95 14.96
CA ILE A 238 -0.18 3.95 15.99
C ILE A 238 -0.95 2.64 15.78
N GLU A 239 -0.23 1.54 15.65
CA GLU A 239 -0.81 0.18 15.61
C GLU A 239 -0.18 -0.76 16.64
N GLY A 240 0.73 -0.23 17.46
CA GLY A 240 1.46 -0.94 18.49
C GLY A 240 2.55 -0.05 19.08
N GLU A 241 3.17 -0.48 20.17
CA GLU A 241 3.99 0.41 20.99
C GLU A 241 5.50 0.34 20.74
N PHE A 242 5.96 -0.59 19.89
CA PHE A 242 7.35 -1.04 19.89
C PHE A 242 8.29 -0.15 19.08
N VAL A 243 8.02 0.09 17.79
CA VAL A 243 8.96 0.79 16.91
C VAL A 243 8.24 1.67 15.88
N CYS A 244 8.81 2.85 15.62
CA CYS A 244 8.42 3.68 14.49
C CYS A 244 9.09 3.15 13.22
N VAL A 245 8.31 2.68 12.26
CA VAL A 245 8.80 2.25 10.94
C VAL A 245 8.58 3.39 9.96
N CYS A 246 9.62 3.83 9.26
CA CYS A 246 9.49 4.68 8.08
C CYS A 246 9.75 3.85 6.83
N VAL A 247 8.83 3.92 5.89
CA VAL A 247 9.02 3.42 4.54
C VAL A 247 9.20 4.63 3.65
N CYS A 248 10.35 4.79 3.01
CA CYS A 248 10.58 5.75 1.95
C CYS A 248 11.40 5.07 0.86
N VAL A 249 11.02 5.25 -0.40
CA VAL A 249 11.69 4.57 -1.52
C VAL A 249 13.05 5.19 -1.87
N CYS A 250 13.34 6.41 -1.38
CA CYS A 250 14.55 7.16 -1.73
C CYS A 250 15.19 7.97 -0.58
N GLY A 251 14.77 7.78 0.67
CA GLY A 251 15.22 8.62 1.80
C GLY A 251 16.40 8.04 2.57
N GLY A 252 17.47 8.82 2.75
CA GLY A 252 18.54 8.48 3.70
C GLY A 252 18.10 8.67 5.15
N GLY A 253 18.36 7.68 6.01
CA GLY A 253 18.32 7.87 7.48
C GLY A 253 17.30 7.09 8.30
N CYS A 254 16.59 6.09 7.76
CA CYS A 254 15.69 5.25 8.58
C CYS A 254 16.16 3.79 8.74
N TYR A 255 16.11 3.29 9.98
CA TYR A 255 16.40 1.91 10.31
C TYR A 255 15.17 1.04 9.99
N MET A 256 15.30 0.12 9.04
CA MET A 256 14.28 -0.81 8.51
C MET A 256 13.21 -0.18 7.60
N ILE A 257 13.47 -0.17 6.29
CA ILE A 257 12.54 0.23 5.24
C ILE A 257 11.89 -1.03 4.64
N SER A 258 10.57 -1.19 4.79
CA SER A 258 9.78 -2.22 4.09
C SER A 258 9.31 -1.71 2.72
N LYS A 259 8.96 -2.59 1.78
CA LYS A 259 8.39 -2.18 0.47
C LYS A 259 6.99 -1.56 0.65
N LEU A 260 6.63 -0.60 -0.20
CA LEU A 260 5.24 -0.13 -0.33
C LEU A 260 4.47 -1.09 -1.25
N GLY A 261 3.29 -1.53 -0.78
CA GLY A 261 2.34 -2.36 -1.54
C GLY A 261 1.07 -1.57 -1.86
N SER A 262 -0.08 -2.14 -1.49
CA SER A 262 -1.38 -1.46 -1.47
C SER A 262 -1.77 -1.08 -0.02
N GLY A 263 -3.03 -0.69 0.17
CA GLY A 263 -3.69 -0.65 1.48
C GLY A 263 -3.58 0.68 2.21
N SER A 264 -3.39 1.78 1.46
CA SER A 264 -3.68 3.15 1.90
C SER A 264 -3.58 4.10 0.69
N ASP A 265 -3.90 5.37 0.90
CA ASP A 265 -4.04 6.40 -0.15
C ASP A 265 -2.79 6.64 -1.03
N PHE A 266 -1.60 6.19 -0.61
CA PHE A 266 -0.39 6.33 -1.43
C PHE A 266 -0.41 5.50 -2.71
N GLU A 267 -1.30 4.51 -2.85
CA GLU A 267 -1.30 3.56 -3.97
C GLU A 267 -1.33 4.25 -5.33
N ALA A 268 -2.29 5.16 -5.56
CA ALA A 268 -2.42 5.86 -6.84
C ALA A 268 -1.20 6.75 -7.13
N TYR A 269 -0.61 7.36 -6.11
CA TYR A 269 0.56 8.22 -6.26
C TYR A 269 1.79 7.40 -6.62
N PHE A 270 2.04 6.32 -5.90
CA PHE A 270 3.25 5.52 -6.04
C PHE A 270 3.16 4.52 -7.21
N ILE A 271 2.17 3.64 -7.18
CA ILE A 271 2.06 2.48 -8.08
C ILE A 271 1.60 2.90 -9.48
N ARG A 272 0.74 3.92 -9.58
CA ARG A 272 0.14 4.35 -10.84
C ARG A 272 0.81 5.58 -11.44
N LEU A 273 1.14 6.59 -10.63
CA LEU A 273 1.75 7.83 -11.11
C LEU A 273 3.29 7.85 -10.99
N GLY A 274 3.91 6.93 -10.25
CA GLY A 274 5.37 6.88 -10.06
C GLY A 274 5.92 7.98 -9.15
N ILE A 275 5.11 8.51 -8.24
CA ILE A 275 5.50 9.54 -7.28
C ILE A 275 6.17 8.90 -6.08
N ALA A 276 7.41 9.31 -5.79
CA ALA A 276 8.15 8.83 -4.63
C ALA A 276 7.29 8.97 -3.38
N ALA A 277 7.05 7.86 -2.68
CA ALA A 277 6.12 7.83 -1.58
C ALA A 277 6.74 7.29 -0.30
N GLY A 278 6.14 7.65 0.82
CA GLY A 278 6.50 7.08 2.10
C GLY A 278 5.42 7.14 3.15
N ARG A 279 5.59 6.36 4.21
CA ARG A 279 4.69 6.36 5.38
C ARG A 279 5.48 6.07 6.64
N ALA A 280 5.05 6.65 7.76
CA ALA A 280 5.64 6.37 9.06
C ALA A 280 4.58 6.13 10.13
N ARG A 281 4.74 5.10 10.96
CA ARG A 281 3.83 4.79 12.09
C ARG A 281 4.55 4.00 13.18
N TYR A 282 4.04 4.09 14.40
CA TYR A 282 4.39 3.14 15.47
C TYR A 282 3.68 1.80 15.23
N THR A 283 4.41 0.70 15.41
CA THR A 283 3.89 -0.66 15.22
C THR A 283 4.43 -1.61 16.28
N LYS A 284 3.83 -2.79 16.33
CA LYS A 284 4.13 -3.87 17.25
C LYS A 284 5.45 -4.59 17.00
N ASN A 285 5.92 -5.38 17.96
CA ASN A 285 7.09 -6.22 17.81
C ASN A 285 6.74 -7.53 17.09
N ARG A 286 7.02 -7.60 15.79
CA ARG A 286 6.75 -8.78 14.94
C ARG A 286 7.45 -10.08 15.40
N LYS A 287 8.46 -10.01 16.29
CA LYS A 287 9.12 -11.22 16.83
C LYS A 287 8.30 -11.88 17.94
N THR A 288 7.58 -11.07 18.73
CA THR A 288 6.82 -11.54 19.91
C THR A 288 5.33 -11.54 19.67
N GLU A 289 4.84 -10.67 18.78
CA GLU A 289 3.43 -10.43 18.53
C GLU A 289 3.04 -10.95 17.15
N ARG A 290 2.25 -12.03 17.12
CA ARG A 290 1.90 -12.79 15.90
C ARG A 290 0.54 -12.48 15.29
N TYR A 291 -0.30 -11.70 15.98
CA TYR A 291 -1.57 -11.25 15.42
C TYR A 291 -1.32 -10.44 14.12
N SER A 292 -2.32 -10.24 13.26
CA SER A 292 -2.14 -9.66 11.91
C SER A 292 -1.99 -8.14 11.92
N SER A 293 -3.07 -7.39 12.14
CA SER A 293 -3.09 -5.92 12.24
C SER A 293 -2.95 -5.50 13.70
N TYR A 294 -4.00 -4.92 14.27
CA TYR A 294 -4.22 -4.77 15.70
C TYR A 294 -5.61 -5.35 16.03
N PRO A 295 -5.86 -5.87 17.25
CA PRO A 295 -7.04 -6.70 17.53
C PRO A 295 -8.39 -6.11 17.14
N VAL A 296 -8.62 -4.83 17.44
CA VAL A 296 -9.92 -4.18 17.26
C VAL A 296 -10.11 -3.47 15.91
N TYR A 297 -9.22 -3.75 14.94
CA TYR A 297 -9.25 -3.19 13.58
C TYR A 297 -10.64 -3.26 12.93
N HIS A 298 -11.12 -2.13 12.40
CA HIS A 298 -12.41 -1.98 11.72
C HIS A 298 -13.63 -2.45 12.53
N SER A 299 -13.50 -2.46 13.85
CA SER A 299 -14.58 -2.84 14.77
C SER A 299 -15.18 -1.62 15.46
N VAL A 300 -16.29 -1.82 16.15
CA VAL A 300 -16.92 -0.75 16.97
C VAL A 300 -16.05 -0.34 18.16
N TYR A 301 -15.08 -1.18 18.56
CA TYR A 301 -14.25 -0.97 19.75
C TYR A 301 -13.03 -0.08 19.49
N GLU A 302 -12.91 0.40 18.24
CA GLU A 302 -11.85 1.30 17.84
C GLU A 302 -12.16 2.75 18.25
N THR A 303 -11.99 3.01 19.54
CA THR A 303 -12.46 4.22 20.22
C THR A 303 -11.29 5.15 20.61
N PHE A 304 -11.61 6.39 21.00
CA PHE A 304 -10.61 7.29 21.59
C PHE A 304 -10.01 6.69 22.87
N GLU A 305 -10.87 6.14 23.73
CA GLU A 305 -10.49 5.54 25.02
C GLU A 305 -9.56 4.34 24.83
N LEU A 306 -9.70 3.59 23.73
CA LEU A 306 -8.75 2.53 23.38
C LEU A 306 -7.34 3.11 23.23
N VAL A 307 -7.20 4.18 22.45
CA VAL A 307 -5.90 4.81 22.18
C VAL A 307 -5.34 5.44 23.45
N GLU A 308 -6.15 6.24 24.12
CA GLU A 308 -5.75 6.95 25.35
C GLU A 308 -5.38 5.97 26.48
N ARG A 309 -6.08 4.86 26.65
CA ARG A 309 -5.82 3.95 27.78
C ARG A 309 -4.76 2.90 27.49
N PHE A 310 -4.68 2.39 26.26
CA PHE A 310 -3.91 1.18 25.97
C PHE A 310 -2.78 1.35 24.95
N TYR A 311 -2.81 2.37 24.08
CA TYR A 311 -1.80 2.53 23.02
C TYR A 311 -0.84 3.70 23.24
N ASP A 312 -1.35 4.87 23.63
CA ASP A 312 -0.51 6.04 23.90
C ASP A 312 -1.13 7.01 24.92
N PRO A 313 -1.17 6.63 26.22
CA PRO A 313 -1.73 7.50 27.27
C PRO A 313 -1.08 8.87 27.42
N SER A 314 0.16 8.99 26.96
CA SER A 314 0.93 10.24 27.03
C SER A 314 0.91 11.05 25.72
N PHE A 315 0.34 10.48 24.65
CA PHE A 315 0.40 10.99 23.27
C PHE A 315 1.83 11.25 22.75
N GLN A 316 2.86 10.69 23.40
CA GLN A 316 4.26 10.90 23.02
C GLN A 316 4.62 10.15 21.74
N LYS A 317 4.02 8.99 21.51
CA LYS A 317 4.25 8.19 20.29
C LYS A 317 3.59 8.86 19.09
N LEU A 318 2.34 9.33 19.23
CA LEU A 318 1.67 10.13 18.19
C LEU A 318 2.45 11.42 17.90
N ARG A 319 2.95 12.10 18.94
CA ARG A 319 3.82 13.28 18.77
C ARG A 319 5.10 12.93 18.02
N ALA A 320 5.76 11.81 18.32
CA ALA A 320 6.96 11.39 17.61
C ALA A 320 6.67 11.12 16.12
N VAL A 321 5.55 10.46 15.79
CA VAL A 321 5.14 10.27 14.39
C VAL A 321 4.85 11.60 13.71
N ALA A 322 4.24 12.56 14.40
CA ALA A 322 4.04 13.90 13.87
C ALA A 322 5.35 14.61 13.57
N GLN A 323 6.37 14.47 14.43
CA GLN A 323 7.70 15.01 14.18
C GLN A 323 8.39 14.33 13.00
N VAL A 324 8.25 13.01 12.85
CA VAL A 324 8.80 12.27 11.70
C VAL A 324 8.12 12.69 10.39
N ARG A 325 6.78 12.60 10.32
CA ARG A 325 6.01 12.97 9.12
C ARG A 325 6.20 14.44 8.76
N GLY A 326 6.09 15.34 9.76
CA GLY A 326 6.30 16.78 9.58
C GLY A 326 7.73 17.13 9.19
N GLY A 327 8.72 16.46 9.78
CA GLY A 327 10.14 16.61 9.45
C GLY A 327 10.45 16.18 8.02
N LEU A 328 9.92 15.04 7.57
CA LEU A 328 10.05 14.58 6.18
C LEU A 328 9.48 15.61 5.20
N ILE A 329 8.27 16.11 5.45
CA ILE A 329 7.64 17.14 4.62
C ILE A 329 8.48 18.42 4.60
N PHE A 330 8.98 18.86 5.75
CA PHE A 330 9.82 20.05 5.85
C PHE A 330 11.12 19.90 5.06
N LEU A 331 11.82 18.76 5.22
CA LEU A 331 13.06 18.48 4.50
C LEU A 331 12.85 18.42 2.98
N LEU A 332 11.80 17.76 2.51
CA LEU A 332 11.47 17.66 1.08
C LEU A 332 11.04 19.03 0.51
N ALA A 333 10.32 19.82 1.28
CA ALA A 333 9.78 21.10 0.83
C ALA A 333 10.79 22.24 0.87
N ASP A 334 11.78 22.23 1.77
CA ASP A 334 12.66 23.38 2.01
C ASP A 334 14.13 23.16 1.62
N SER A 335 14.61 21.92 1.52
CA SER A 335 15.99 21.64 1.09
C SER A 335 16.25 22.11 -0.35
N GLN A 336 17.38 22.80 -0.59
CA GLN A 336 17.74 23.29 -1.92
C GLN A 336 17.89 22.14 -2.92
N LEU A 337 18.67 21.12 -2.58
CA LEU A 337 18.70 19.83 -3.27
C LEU A 337 17.71 18.89 -2.61
N LEU A 338 16.98 18.11 -3.41
CA LEU A 338 16.07 17.10 -2.89
C LEU A 338 16.84 16.05 -2.08
N PRO A 339 16.39 15.70 -0.86
CA PRO A 339 17.04 14.71 -0.01
C PRO A 339 16.69 13.28 -0.46
N LEU A 340 16.90 12.99 -1.75
CA LEU A 340 16.66 11.71 -2.39
C LEU A 340 17.98 11.09 -2.82
N ASP A 341 18.13 9.78 -2.60
CA ASP A 341 19.37 9.05 -2.87
C ASP A 341 19.14 7.85 -3.80
N ALA A 342 19.57 8.02 -5.06
CA ALA A 342 19.50 6.97 -6.08
C ALA A 342 20.38 5.73 -5.75
N SER A 343 21.42 5.87 -4.95
CA SER A 343 22.32 4.76 -4.56
C SER A 343 21.61 3.76 -3.65
N GLN A 344 20.69 4.23 -2.79
CA GLN A 344 19.83 3.36 -1.99
C GLN A 344 18.93 2.49 -2.88
N TYR A 345 18.44 3.07 -3.97
CA TYR A 345 17.63 2.37 -4.96
C TYR A 345 18.45 1.29 -5.67
N ALA A 346 19.70 1.60 -6.07
CA ALA A 346 20.62 0.64 -6.69
C ALA A 346 20.87 -0.58 -5.77
N GLY A 347 21.15 -0.35 -4.49
CA GLY A 347 21.31 -1.44 -3.51
C GLY A 347 20.06 -2.31 -3.38
N SER A 348 18.87 -1.70 -3.45
CA SER A 348 17.59 -2.41 -3.40
C SER A 348 17.33 -3.23 -4.67
N LEU A 349 17.59 -2.67 -5.85
CA LEU A 349 17.45 -3.36 -7.14
C LEU A 349 18.34 -4.60 -7.22
N THR A 350 19.60 -4.50 -6.79
CA THR A 350 20.53 -5.64 -6.71
C THR A 350 19.96 -6.75 -5.85
N LYS A 351 19.46 -6.42 -4.66
CA LYS A 351 18.82 -7.40 -3.76
C LYS A 351 17.59 -8.06 -4.42
N TYR A 352 16.74 -7.27 -5.08
CA TYR A 352 15.52 -7.78 -5.71
C TYR A 352 15.82 -8.66 -6.93
N ALA A 353 16.80 -8.29 -7.75
CA ALA A 353 17.25 -9.08 -8.90
C ALA A 353 17.78 -10.45 -8.45
N HIS A 354 18.58 -10.50 -7.39
CA HIS A 354 19.01 -11.76 -6.79
C HIS A 354 17.84 -12.58 -6.23
N THR A 355 16.91 -11.94 -5.52
CA THR A 355 15.75 -12.63 -4.93
C THR A 355 14.87 -13.27 -6.00
N ILE A 356 14.58 -12.55 -7.10
CA ILE A 356 13.72 -13.07 -8.18
C ILE A 356 14.44 -14.14 -9.02
N ALA A 357 15.76 -13.99 -9.25
CA ALA A 357 16.55 -15.01 -9.93
C ALA A 357 16.62 -16.31 -9.10
N GLN A 358 16.78 -16.21 -7.78
CA GLN A 358 16.72 -17.37 -6.88
C GLN A 358 15.36 -18.07 -6.91
N LEU A 359 14.26 -17.30 -7.03
CA LEU A 359 12.94 -17.89 -7.23
C LEU A 359 12.86 -18.67 -8.54
N GLY A 360 13.38 -18.11 -9.64
CA GLY A 360 13.47 -18.80 -10.94
C GLY A 360 14.33 -20.06 -10.91
N GLN A 361 15.43 -20.06 -10.14
CA GLN A 361 16.34 -21.22 -10.00
C GLN A 361 15.67 -22.46 -9.41
N LYS A 362 14.51 -22.34 -8.74
CA LYS A 362 13.70 -23.50 -8.34
C LYS A 362 13.24 -24.35 -9.54
N HIS A 363 13.29 -23.79 -10.75
CA HIS A 363 12.90 -24.44 -12.01
C HIS A 363 14.06 -24.49 -13.02
N THR A 364 15.28 -24.78 -12.56
CA THR A 364 16.52 -24.75 -13.37
C THR A 364 16.41 -25.49 -14.71
N ASP A 365 15.90 -26.72 -14.72
CA ASP A 365 15.75 -27.51 -15.96
C ASP A 365 14.82 -26.83 -16.97
N SER A 366 13.78 -26.15 -16.48
CA SER A 366 12.84 -25.43 -17.33
C SER A 366 13.46 -24.13 -17.87
N LEU A 367 14.26 -23.41 -17.07
CA LEU A 367 14.97 -22.22 -17.55
C LEU A 367 15.86 -22.56 -18.75
N VAL A 368 16.61 -23.66 -18.67
CA VAL A 368 17.45 -24.16 -19.77
C VAL A 368 16.60 -24.58 -20.96
N LYS A 369 15.56 -25.39 -20.72
CA LYS A 369 14.67 -25.92 -21.77
C LYS A 369 13.98 -24.81 -22.59
N TYR A 370 13.55 -23.73 -21.95
CA TYR A 370 12.83 -22.63 -22.60
C TYR A 370 13.72 -21.42 -22.93
N GLY A 371 15.03 -21.51 -22.65
CA GLY A 371 16.01 -20.45 -22.95
C GLY A 371 15.68 -19.14 -22.23
N VAL A 372 15.43 -19.22 -20.91
CA VAL A 372 15.17 -18.07 -20.05
C VAL A 372 16.45 -17.68 -19.33
N SER A 373 16.88 -16.43 -19.47
CA SER A 373 18.05 -15.87 -18.77
C SER A 373 17.68 -14.58 -18.04
N PHE A 374 18.32 -14.34 -16.90
CA PHE A 374 18.23 -13.11 -16.11
C PHE A 374 19.39 -12.14 -16.39
N ASP A 375 20.31 -12.46 -17.30
CA ASP A 375 21.53 -11.68 -17.56
C ASP A 375 21.22 -10.24 -17.97
N SER A 376 20.17 -10.03 -18.77
CA SER A 376 19.73 -8.69 -19.17
C SER A 376 19.27 -7.84 -17.98
N LEU A 377 18.58 -8.45 -17.01
CA LEU A 377 18.16 -7.77 -15.79
C LEU A 377 19.38 -7.41 -14.93
N PHE A 378 20.31 -8.34 -14.73
CA PHE A 378 21.53 -8.07 -13.97
C PHE A 378 22.39 -6.98 -14.62
N SER A 379 22.56 -7.02 -15.94
CA SER A 379 23.27 -5.99 -16.69
C SER A 379 22.61 -4.61 -16.55
N ALA A 380 21.26 -4.54 -16.63
CA ALA A 380 20.55 -3.30 -16.41
C ALA A 380 20.74 -2.75 -14.98
N VAL A 381 20.70 -3.62 -13.97
CA VAL A 381 20.92 -3.24 -12.56
C VAL A 381 22.35 -2.77 -12.30
N GLU A 382 23.34 -3.39 -12.93
CA GLU A 382 24.75 -2.94 -12.85
C GLU A 382 24.92 -1.56 -13.48
N ASN A 383 24.37 -1.35 -14.68
CA ASN A 383 24.37 -0.05 -15.35
C ASN A 383 23.67 1.03 -14.52
N PHE A 384 22.54 0.69 -13.88
CA PHE A 384 21.85 1.59 -12.96
C PHE A 384 22.73 1.95 -11.75
N THR A 385 23.42 0.96 -11.18
CA THR A 385 24.31 1.16 -10.02
C THR A 385 25.45 2.11 -10.36
N VAL A 386 26.06 1.95 -11.53
CA VAL A 386 27.10 2.85 -12.04
C VAL A 386 26.53 4.25 -12.27
N ALA A 387 25.39 4.37 -12.98
CA ALA A 387 24.77 5.67 -13.26
C ALA A 387 24.38 6.43 -11.97
N ALA A 388 23.86 5.73 -10.96
CA ALA A 388 23.51 6.31 -9.66
C ALA A 388 24.75 6.81 -8.90
N ARG A 389 25.83 6.04 -8.88
CA ARG A 389 27.10 6.47 -8.27
C ARG A 389 27.63 7.72 -8.98
N ASP A 390 27.76 7.65 -10.30
CA ASP A 390 28.31 8.75 -11.10
C ASP A 390 27.44 10.01 -10.98
N PHE A 391 26.11 9.85 -10.86
CA PHE A 391 25.19 10.97 -10.57
C PHE A 391 25.50 11.65 -9.24
N HIS A 392 25.68 10.87 -8.16
CA HIS A 392 26.02 11.41 -6.84
C HIS A 392 27.42 12.02 -6.77
N GLU A 393 28.39 11.47 -7.51
CA GLU A 393 29.70 12.09 -7.64
C GLU A 393 29.62 13.48 -8.28
N ARG A 394 28.76 13.67 -9.30
CA ARG A 394 28.53 15.00 -9.91
C ARG A 394 27.84 15.99 -8.96
N LEU A 395 27.07 15.53 -7.98
CA LEU A 395 26.48 16.42 -6.97
C LEU A 395 27.52 17.11 -6.09
N ASN A 396 28.71 16.51 -5.95
CA ASN A 396 29.79 17.06 -5.14
C ASN A 396 30.46 18.27 -5.79
N THR A 397 30.43 18.36 -7.12
CA THR A 397 31.02 19.46 -7.91
C THR A 397 29.99 20.44 -8.48
N LEU A 398 28.70 20.23 -8.18
CA LEU A 398 27.59 21.07 -8.62
C LEU A 398 27.70 22.50 -8.07
N ASP A 399 27.60 23.50 -8.94
CA ASP A 399 27.44 24.89 -8.49
C ASP A 399 26.03 25.11 -7.94
N ARG A 400 25.93 25.20 -6.62
CA ARG A 400 24.66 25.41 -5.92
C ARG A 400 24.17 26.86 -5.93
N THR A 401 24.97 27.79 -6.44
CA THR A 401 24.57 29.20 -6.58
C THR A 401 23.78 29.42 -7.88
N ASP A 402 24.00 28.58 -8.88
CA ASP A 402 23.23 28.58 -10.13
C ASP A 402 21.88 27.86 -9.93
N PRO A 403 20.74 28.60 -9.97
CA PRO A 403 19.43 28.01 -9.74
C PRO A 403 19.02 27.03 -10.86
N ILE A 404 19.55 27.16 -12.06
CA ILE A 404 19.23 26.27 -13.20
C ILE A 404 19.90 24.92 -13.02
N GLN A 405 21.19 24.91 -12.65
CA GLN A 405 21.90 23.66 -12.36
C GLN A 405 21.25 22.88 -11.22
N VAL A 406 20.91 23.56 -10.13
CA VAL A 406 20.17 22.95 -9.00
C VAL A 406 18.82 22.39 -9.46
N ARG A 407 18.10 23.12 -10.32
CA ARG A 407 16.80 22.69 -10.83
C ARG A 407 16.90 21.46 -11.73
N MET A 408 17.86 21.43 -12.66
CA MET A 408 18.09 20.29 -13.57
C MET A 408 18.35 19.01 -12.79
N VAL A 409 19.22 19.08 -11.78
CA VAL A 409 19.54 17.94 -10.92
C VAL A 409 18.34 17.51 -10.06
N ASN A 410 17.61 18.47 -9.49
CA ASN A 410 16.38 18.16 -8.74
C ASN A 410 15.33 17.48 -9.61
N ASP A 411 15.23 17.85 -10.88
CA ASP A 411 14.31 17.21 -11.82
C ASP A 411 14.77 15.77 -12.11
N GLN A 412 16.07 15.49 -12.26
CA GLN A 412 16.56 14.11 -12.36
C GLN A 412 16.19 13.26 -11.12
N LEU A 413 16.39 13.82 -9.91
CA LEU A 413 16.01 13.14 -8.65
C LEU A 413 14.49 12.89 -8.56
N MET A 414 13.68 13.87 -8.94
CA MET A 414 12.22 13.79 -8.86
C MET A 414 11.64 12.80 -9.87
N TYR A 415 12.15 12.82 -11.10
CA TYR A 415 11.63 12.01 -12.21
C TYR A 415 12.19 10.59 -12.24
N LEU A 416 13.25 10.27 -11.46
CA LEU A 416 13.78 8.91 -11.34
C LEU A 416 12.68 7.89 -11.03
N GLU A 417 11.79 8.18 -10.07
CA GLU A 417 10.71 7.26 -9.72
C GLU A 417 9.69 7.08 -10.87
N ARG A 418 9.47 8.13 -11.68
CA ARG A 418 8.60 8.04 -12.87
C ARG A 418 9.17 7.11 -13.93
N ALA A 419 10.50 6.99 -13.99
CA ALA A 419 11.16 6.14 -14.97
C ALA A 419 10.86 4.64 -14.76
N PHE A 420 10.34 4.26 -13.60
CA PHE A 420 9.91 2.89 -13.29
C PHE A 420 8.44 2.59 -13.65
N VAL A 421 7.72 3.53 -14.26
CA VAL A 421 6.31 3.39 -14.65
C VAL A 421 6.21 2.90 -16.10
N ASP A 422 5.64 1.71 -16.30
CA ASP A 422 5.22 1.23 -17.61
C ASP A 422 3.76 1.67 -17.88
N PRO A 423 3.50 2.50 -18.91
CA PRO A 423 2.16 2.98 -19.22
C PRO A 423 1.16 1.86 -19.58
N LEU A 424 1.64 0.69 -20.01
CA LEU A 424 0.79 -0.48 -20.30
C LEU A 424 0.28 -1.18 -19.04
N GLY A 425 0.97 -0.98 -17.91
CA GLY A 425 0.67 -1.66 -16.66
C GLY A 425 1.02 -3.14 -16.65
N LEU A 426 0.74 -3.79 -15.53
CA LEU A 426 0.95 -5.22 -15.35
C LEU A 426 -0.13 -6.04 -16.09
N PRO A 427 0.15 -7.30 -16.45
CA PRO A 427 -0.83 -8.19 -17.09
C PRO A 427 -2.16 -8.22 -16.32
N GLY A 428 -3.26 -7.88 -17.01
CA GLY A 428 -4.61 -7.84 -16.45
C GLY A 428 -4.87 -6.73 -15.41
N ARG A 429 -3.89 -5.83 -15.16
CA ARG A 429 -3.95 -4.79 -14.11
C ARG A 429 -3.36 -3.47 -14.63
N PRO A 430 -4.07 -2.75 -15.53
CA PRO A 430 -3.53 -1.59 -16.24
C PRO A 430 -3.24 -0.36 -15.37
N PHE A 431 -3.78 -0.33 -14.15
CA PHE A 431 -3.53 0.76 -13.18
C PHE A 431 -2.32 0.49 -12.29
N TYR A 432 -1.84 -0.76 -12.23
CA TYR A 432 -0.56 -1.07 -11.60
C TYR A 432 0.55 -0.97 -12.63
N ARG A 433 1.31 0.14 -12.57
CA ARG A 433 2.25 0.52 -13.62
C ARG A 433 3.70 0.49 -13.18
N HIS A 434 3.95 0.54 -11.89
CA HIS A 434 5.30 0.51 -11.36
C HIS A 434 5.91 -0.90 -11.53
N VAL A 435 6.98 -0.99 -12.34
CA VAL A 435 7.60 -2.26 -12.74
C VAL A 435 8.41 -2.91 -11.61
N ILE A 436 9.00 -2.09 -10.73
CA ILE A 436 9.76 -2.57 -9.57
C ILE A 436 8.85 -2.98 -8.43
N PHE A 437 7.80 -2.22 -8.13
CA PHE A 437 6.93 -2.44 -6.98
C PHE A 437 5.47 -2.50 -7.38
N ALA A 438 4.77 -3.57 -7.03
CA ALA A 438 3.31 -3.57 -7.04
C ALA A 438 2.77 -4.60 -6.04
N PRO A 439 1.50 -4.46 -5.66
CA PRO A 439 0.78 -5.54 -4.98
C PRO A 439 0.87 -6.83 -5.81
N SER A 440 1.16 -7.98 -5.18
CA SER A 440 1.09 -9.26 -5.90
C SER A 440 -0.34 -9.55 -6.34
N SER A 441 -0.48 -10.27 -7.45
CA SER A 441 -1.78 -10.80 -7.86
C SER A 441 -2.37 -11.80 -6.82
N HIS A 442 -1.53 -12.37 -5.95
CA HIS A 442 -1.91 -13.36 -4.93
C HIS A 442 -1.97 -12.79 -3.51
N ASN A 443 -1.38 -11.62 -3.25
CA ASN A 443 -1.46 -10.93 -1.97
C ASN A 443 -1.32 -9.40 -2.15
N LYS A 444 -2.42 -8.66 -1.97
CA LYS A 444 -2.44 -7.21 -2.22
C LYS A 444 -1.76 -6.37 -1.14
N TYR A 445 -1.72 -6.86 0.10
CA TYR A 445 -1.16 -6.10 1.23
C TYR A 445 0.36 -6.12 1.27
N ALA A 446 0.98 -7.16 0.68
CA ALA A 446 2.43 -7.23 0.54
C ALA A 446 2.85 -6.56 -0.78
N GLY A 447 3.78 -5.61 -0.70
CA GLY A 447 4.49 -5.12 -1.88
C GLY A 447 5.48 -6.18 -2.36
N GLU A 448 5.30 -6.67 -3.58
CA GLU A 448 6.26 -7.55 -4.22
C GLU A 448 7.22 -6.77 -5.12
N SER A 449 8.45 -7.27 -5.23
CA SER A 449 9.45 -6.71 -6.16
C SER A 449 9.44 -7.46 -7.47
N PHE A 450 9.53 -6.75 -8.60
CA PHE A 450 9.37 -7.32 -9.94
C PHE A 450 8.09 -8.18 -10.06
N PRO A 451 6.91 -7.62 -9.72
CA PRO A 451 5.63 -8.34 -9.64
C PRO A 451 5.28 -9.07 -10.94
N GLY A 452 5.60 -8.50 -12.10
CA GLY A 452 5.37 -9.16 -13.39
C GLY A 452 6.12 -10.48 -13.52
N ILE A 453 7.40 -10.52 -13.11
CA ILE A 453 8.20 -11.76 -13.12
C ILE A 453 7.69 -12.71 -12.03
N TYR A 454 7.40 -12.19 -10.83
CA TYR A 454 6.93 -12.98 -9.70
C TYR A 454 5.62 -13.71 -10.00
N ASP A 455 4.60 -12.98 -10.47
CA ASP A 455 3.29 -13.55 -10.78
C ASP A 455 3.40 -14.56 -11.94
N ALA A 456 4.20 -14.25 -12.98
CA ALA A 456 4.45 -15.17 -14.08
C ALA A 456 5.13 -16.47 -13.62
N LEU A 457 6.10 -16.40 -12.68
CA LEU A 457 6.74 -17.58 -12.10
C LEU A 457 5.79 -18.39 -11.21
N PHE A 458 4.94 -17.71 -10.43
CA PHE A 458 4.00 -18.36 -9.52
C PHE A 458 2.97 -19.22 -10.25
N ASP A 459 2.49 -18.76 -11.41
CA ASP A 459 1.47 -19.45 -12.19
C ASP A 459 2.00 -20.61 -13.06
N ILE A 460 3.32 -20.85 -13.10
CA ILE A 460 3.95 -21.92 -13.92
C ILE A 460 3.47 -23.31 -13.51
N GLU A 461 3.31 -23.57 -12.22
CA GLU A 461 2.92 -24.91 -11.74
C GLU A 461 1.44 -25.22 -12.00
N ARG A 462 0.64 -24.18 -12.33
CA ARG A 462 -0.82 -24.28 -12.46
C ARG A 462 -1.32 -24.24 -13.90
N THR A 463 -0.43 -24.00 -14.86
CA THR A 463 -0.82 -23.81 -16.26
C THR A 463 -0.91 -25.13 -17.04
N ALA A 464 -1.92 -25.22 -17.92
CA ALA A 464 -2.04 -26.28 -18.91
C ALA A 464 -1.08 -26.07 -20.11
N ASN A 465 -0.50 -24.87 -20.27
CA ASN A 465 0.43 -24.53 -21.35
C ASN A 465 1.74 -23.93 -20.81
N PRO A 466 2.72 -24.77 -20.42
CA PRO A 466 3.97 -24.30 -19.82
C PRO A 466 4.79 -23.39 -20.75
N LYS A 467 4.78 -23.63 -22.06
CA LYS A 467 5.57 -22.83 -23.01
C LYS A 467 5.14 -21.37 -23.01
N GLN A 468 3.83 -21.12 -23.09
CA GLN A 468 3.28 -19.76 -23.08
C GLN A 468 3.63 -19.02 -21.77
N MET A 469 3.62 -19.72 -20.64
CA MET A 469 3.97 -19.10 -19.35
C MET A 469 5.45 -18.77 -19.25
N TRP A 470 6.33 -19.63 -19.78
CA TRP A 470 7.76 -19.32 -19.86
C TRP A 470 8.07 -18.18 -20.85
N ASP A 471 7.32 -18.06 -21.94
CA ASP A 471 7.39 -16.90 -22.83
C ASP A 471 6.97 -15.61 -22.10
N GLU A 472 5.96 -15.66 -21.23
CA GLU A 472 5.57 -14.53 -20.37
C GLU A 472 6.66 -14.18 -19.36
N VAL A 473 7.32 -15.16 -18.74
CA VAL A 473 8.48 -14.91 -17.85
C VAL A 473 9.58 -14.17 -18.62
N LYS A 474 9.93 -14.63 -19.83
CA LYS A 474 10.93 -13.96 -20.68
C LYS A 474 10.54 -12.53 -20.99
N ARG A 475 9.25 -12.31 -21.32
CA ARG A 475 8.70 -10.98 -21.61
C ARG A 475 8.84 -10.07 -20.39
N GLN A 476 8.47 -10.54 -19.20
CA GLN A 476 8.53 -9.76 -17.97
C GLN A 476 9.97 -9.44 -17.53
N ILE A 477 10.91 -10.39 -17.72
CA ILE A 477 12.34 -10.12 -17.51
C ILE A 477 12.83 -9.02 -18.47
N SER A 478 12.44 -9.09 -19.75
CA SER A 478 12.82 -8.08 -20.74
C SER A 478 12.26 -6.69 -20.40
N ILE A 479 11.00 -6.61 -19.94
CA ILE A 479 10.38 -5.35 -19.51
C ILE A 479 11.14 -4.80 -18.30
N ALA A 480 11.37 -5.61 -17.27
CA ALA A 480 12.11 -5.19 -16.09
C ALA A 480 13.53 -4.70 -16.43
N ALA A 481 14.26 -5.42 -17.28
CA ALA A 481 15.59 -5.03 -17.73
C ALA A 481 15.57 -3.70 -18.50
N PHE A 482 14.64 -3.55 -19.45
CA PHE A 482 14.45 -2.31 -20.20
C PHE A 482 14.13 -1.13 -19.28
N THR A 483 13.16 -1.29 -18.38
CA THR A 483 12.74 -0.22 -17.48
C THR A 483 13.87 0.21 -16.52
N VAL A 484 14.62 -0.75 -15.95
CA VAL A 484 15.77 -0.42 -15.10
C VAL A 484 16.86 0.30 -15.90
N HIS A 485 17.14 -0.14 -17.12
CA HIS A 485 18.11 0.52 -17.99
C HIS A 485 17.66 1.94 -18.37
N ALA A 486 16.39 2.11 -18.77
CA ALA A 486 15.82 3.42 -19.08
C ALA A 486 15.90 4.37 -17.87
N ALA A 487 15.60 3.87 -16.66
CA ALA A 487 15.77 4.63 -15.42
C ALA A 487 17.22 5.05 -15.18
N ALA A 488 18.20 4.19 -15.47
CA ALA A 488 19.61 4.54 -15.39
C ALA A 488 19.97 5.72 -16.31
N MET A 489 19.42 5.74 -17.52
CA MET A 489 19.65 6.82 -18.48
C MET A 489 19.06 8.17 -18.02
N THR A 490 18.05 8.17 -17.14
CA THR A 490 17.55 9.44 -16.56
C THR A 490 18.56 10.10 -15.61
N LEU A 491 19.53 9.33 -15.09
CA LEU A 491 20.58 9.79 -14.20
C LEU A 491 21.85 10.20 -14.96
N THR A 492 21.95 10.01 -16.27
CA THR A 492 23.10 10.51 -17.04
C THR A 492 22.94 12.01 -17.33
N PRO A 493 24.03 12.75 -17.57
CA PRO A 493 23.94 14.16 -17.97
C PRO A 493 23.01 14.35 -19.18
N PRO A 494 22.13 15.37 -19.20
CA PRO A 494 21.35 15.71 -20.38
C PRO A 494 22.30 16.02 -21.54
N ALA A 495 21.99 15.48 -22.73
CA ALA A 495 22.75 15.67 -23.94
C ALA A 495 22.73 17.12 -24.44
#